data_AF-A0AAI9N472-F1
#
_entry.id   AF-A0AAI9N472-F1
#
_cell.length_a   1.000
_cell.length_b   1.000
_cell.length_c   1.000
_cell.angle_alpha   90.00
_cell.angle_beta   90.00
_cell.angle_gamma   90.00
#
_symmetry.space_group_name_H-M   'P 1'
#
loop_
_entity.id
_entity.type
_entity.pdbx_description
1 polymer ?
#
loop_
_entity_poly.entity_id
_entity_poly.type
_entity_poly.pdbx_seq_one_letter_code
_entity_poly.pdbx_strand_id
1 'polypeptide(L)' 'MPAEAAALGFTPAPISEIDYHLLVAEFDMLWSRRPDVGLRERMDQMMRLISAFEESRRIASSA' A
#
# COMPACT_ATOMS: atom_id res chain seq x y z
N MET A 1 34.45 -4.15 7.03
CA MET A 1 33.60 -2.94 7.14
C MET A 1 34.17 -1.90 6.19
N PRO A 2 33.37 -1.24 5.34
CA PRO A 2 32.27 -0.36 5.77
C PRO A 2 30.90 -0.99 5.45
N ALA A 3 29.92 -0.88 6.36
CA ALA A 3 29.04 0.27 6.58
C ALA A 3 28.04 0.43 5.42
N GLU A 4 26.76 0.64 5.77
CA GLU A 4 25.66 0.97 4.84
C GLU A 4 24.81 -0.20 4.30
N ALA A 5 24.21 -0.97 5.20
CA ALA A 5 22.80 -1.34 5.02
C ALA A 5 22.12 -1.38 6.40
N ALA A 6 22.44 -0.36 7.21
CA ALA A 6 21.58 0.03 8.29
C ALA A 6 20.22 0.40 7.68
N ALA A 7 19.16 -0.06 8.30
CA ALA A 7 17.80 0.39 8.04
C ALA A 7 17.28 0.12 6.61
N LEU A 8 16.97 -1.15 6.31
CA LEU A 8 15.60 -1.39 5.83
C LEU A 8 14.66 -1.19 7.02
N GLY A 9 14.63 0.05 7.51
CA GLY A 9 13.44 0.56 8.14
C GLY A 9 12.32 0.24 7.17
N PHE A 10 11.20 -0.17 7.71
CA PHE A 10 9.95 -0.27 6.99
C PHE A 10 9.52 1.15 6.57
N THR A 11 10.35 1.83 5.78
CA THR A 11 9.90 2.95 4.97
C THR A 11 8.94 2.27 4.01
N PRO A 12 7.66 2.68 3.96
CA PRO A 12 6.80 2.24 2.90
C PRO A 12 7.44 2.77 1.62
N ALA A 13 8.27 1.93 0.99
CA ALA A 13 8.78 2.22 -0.34
C ALA A 13 7.54 2.55 -1.16
N PRO A 14 7.51 3.68 -1.88
CA PRO A 14 6.35 4.06 -2.65
C PRO A 14 6.02 2.87 -3.56
N ILE A 15 4.87 2.25 -3.33
CA ILE A 15 4.40 1.11 -4.13
C ILE A 15 4.38 1.57 -5.59
N SER A 16 4.85 0.74 -6.52
CA SER A 16 4.83 1.14 -7.92
C SER A 16 3.39 1.31 -8.39
N GLU A 17 3.14 2.08 -9.46
CA GLU A 17 1.78 2.25 -10.00
C GLU A 17 1.13 0.90 -10.39
N ILE A 18 1.96 -0.05 -10.86
CA ILE A 18 1.54 -1.44 -11.13
C ILE A 18 1.09 -2.15 -9.85
N ASP A 19 1.87 -2.04 -8.76
CA ASP A 19 1.53 -2.62 -7.46
C ASP A 19 0.26 -2.00 -6.90
N TYR A 20 0.09 -0.68 -7.05
CA TYR A 20 -1.14 0.03 -6.68
C TYR A 20 -2.36 -0.54 -7.42
N HIS A 21 -2.28 -0.71 -8.74
CA HIS A 21 -3.39 -1.29 -9.52
C HIS A 21 -3.70 -2.73 -9.12
N LEU A 22 -2.67 -3.53 -8.82
CA LEU A 22 -2.83 -4.88 -8.26
C LEU A 22 -3.51 -4.85 -6.88
N LEU A 23 -3.14 -3.90 -6.03
CA LEU A 23 -3.70 -3.73 -4.68
C LEU A 23 -5.18 -3.33 -4.75
N VAL A 24 -5.54 -2.41 -5.65
CA VAL A 24 -6.93 -2.00 -5.90
C VAL A 24 -7.74 -3.18 -6.45
N ALA A 25 -7.18 -3.96 -7.39
CA ALA A 25 -7.86 -5.14 -7.93
C ALA A 25 -8.08 -6.23 -6.86
N GLU A 26 -7.08 -6.50 -6.01
CA GLU A 26 -7.22 -7.44 -4.89
C GLU A 26 -8.25 -6.91 -3.87
N PHE A 27 -8.26 -5.60 -3.58
CA PHE A 27 -9.25 -4.98 -2.71
C PHE A 27 -10.68 -5.17 -3.26
N ASP A 28 -10.90 -4.94 -4.56
CA ASP A 28 -12.20 -5.10 -5.21
C ASP A 28 -12.69 -6.56 -5.16
N MET A 29 -11.80 -7.53 -5.42
CA MET A 29 -12.12 -8.95 -5.30
C MET A 29 -12.49 -9.35 -3.85
N LEU A 30 -11.77 -8.81 -2.87
CA LEU A 30 -12.04 -9.06 -1.45
C LEU A 30 -13.36 -8.38 -1.01
N TRP A 31 -13.66 -7.19 -1.53
CA TRP A 31 -14.91 -6.47 -1.28
C TRP A 31 -16.13 -7.22 -1.84
N SER A 32 -15.98 -7.88 -2.99
CA SER A 32 -17.06 -8.66 -3.60
C SER A 32 -17.36 -9.97 -2.85
N ARG A 33 -16.47 -10.43 -1.95
CA ARG A 33 -16.70 -11.61 -1.11
C ARG A 33 -17.39 -11.23 0.20
N ARG A 34 -18.14 -12.16 0.79
CA ARG A 34 -18.75 -11.97 2.11
C ARG A 34 -17.64 -11.54 3.11
N PRO A 35 -17.81 -10.41 3.82
CA PRO A 35 -16.78 -9.89 4.70
C PRO A 35 -16.65 -10.81 5.91
N ASP A 36 -15.62 -11.65 5.89
CA ASP A 36 -15.14 -12.38 7.06
C ASP A 36 -14.36 -11.42 7.96
N VAL A 37 -14.33 -11.68 9.27
CA VAL A 37 -13.74 -10.75 10.25
C VAL A 37 -12.23 -10.55 9.98
N GLY A 38 -11.52 -11.62 9.58
CA GLY A 38 -10.12 -11.52 9.18
C GLY A 38 -9.89 -10.80 7.85
N LEU A 39 -10.91 -10.74 6.99
CA LEU A 39 -10.85 -10.00 5.73
C LEU A 39 -10.85 -8.49 6.00
N ARG A 40 -11.64 -8.02 6.98
CA ARG A 40 -11.76 -6.59 7.30
C ARG A 40 -10.43 -5.96 7.70
N GLU A 41 -9.63 -6.61 8.54
CA GLU A 41 -8.32 -6.06 8.94
C GLU A 41 -7.36 -5.96 7.76
N ARG A 42 -7.39 -6.95 6.86
CA ARG A 42 -6.60 -6.93 5.63
C ARG A 42 -7.06 -5.82 4.68
N MET A 43 -8.38 -5.61 4.54
CA MET A 43 -8.92 -4.52 3.75
C MET A 43 -8.57 -3.14 4.33
N ASP A 44 -8.55 -2.98 5.66
CA ASP A 44 -8.14 -1.74 6.33
C ASP A 44 -6.65 -1.45 6.07
N GLN A 45 -5.79 -2.47 6.13
CA GLN A 45 -4.39 -2.34 5.75
C GLN A 45 -4.20 -1.95 4.28
N MET A 46 -4.92 -2.60 3.37
CA MET A 46 -4.85 -2.28 1.94
C MET A 46 -5.31 -0.85 1.66
N MET A 47 -6.37 -0.41 2.31
CA MET A 47 -6.87 0.96 2.19
C MET A 47 -5.84 1.99 2.67
N ARG A 48 -5.14 1.73 3.79
CA ARG A 48 -4.06 2.61 4.26
C ARG A 48 -2.89 2.70 3.28
N LEU A 49 -2.53 1.60 2.62
CA LEU A 49 -1.47 1.58 1.62
C LEU A 49 -1.86 2.37 0.36
N ILE A 50 -3.10 2.22 -0.11
CA ILE A 50 -3.65 2.99 -1.24
C ILE A 50 -3.64 4.48 -0.90
N SER A 51 -4.17 4.88 0.26
CA SER A 51 -4.21 6.28 0.68
C SER A 51 -2.82 6.90 0.82
N ALA A 52 -1.87 6.18 1.42
CA ALA A 52 -0.49 6.66 1.56
C ALA A 52 0.19 6.87 0.20
N PHE A 53 -0.08 5.99 -0.77
CA PHE A 53 0.45 6.14 -2.13
C PHE A 53 -0.19 7.31 -2.87
N GLU A 54 -1.51 7.48 -2.79
CA GLU A 54 -2.21 8.60 -3.44
C GLU A 54 -1.76 9.95 -2.88
N GLU A 55 -1.59 10.05 -1.55
CA GLU A 55 -1.04 11.23 -0.89
C GLU A 55 0.38 11.53 -1.39
N SER A 56 1.24 10.51 -1.47
CA SER A 56 2.61 10.64 -1.97
C SER A 56 2.65 11.08 -3.44
N ARG A 57 1.78 10.51 -4.29
CA ARG A 57 1.60 10.92 -5.69
C ARG A 57 1.10 12.35 -5.79
N ARG A 58 0.14 12.74 -4.96
CA ARG A 58 -0.42 14.10 -4.95
C ARG A 58 0.64 15.12 -4.59
N ILE A 59 1.45 14.86 -3.56
CA ILE A 59 2.57 15.72 -3.16
C ILE A 59 3.60 15.80 -4.29
N ALA A 60 3.99 14.66 -4.87
CA ALA A 60 4.95 14.63 -5.98
C ALA A 60 4.43 15.34 -7.25
N SER A 61 3.13 15.31 -7.51
CA SER A 61 2.50 15.98 -8.66
C SER A 61 2.15 17.45 -8.39
N SER A 62 2.27 17.92 -7.15
CA SER A 62 2.02 19.32 -6.76
C SER A 62 3.30 20.10 -6.40
N ALA A 63 4.46 19.45 -6.51
CA ALA A 63 5.80 20.06 -6.46
C ALA A 63 6.25 20.49 -7.87
#